data_AF-A0A954LDQ7-F1
#
_entry.id   AF-A0A954LDQ7-F1
#
_cell.length_a   1.000
_cell.length_b   1.000
_cell.length_c   1.000
_cell.angle_alpha   90.00
_cell.angle_beta   90.00
_cell.angle_gamma   90.00
#
_symmetry.space_group_name_H-M   'P 1'
#
loop_
_entity.id
_entity.type
_entity.pdbx_description
1 polymer ?
#
loop_
_entity_poly.entity_id
_entity_poly.type
_entity_poly.pdbx_seq_one_letter_code
_entity_poly.pdbx_strand_id
1 'polypeptide(L)'
;MADLSCFAGYGLPQLLDWMRQHAVVGGFEHSVRLVTNRFDTGRCLISIGLADLSSGPVPLIVEQCQRMSVPATVLDSLLRFLPGAAFVHFGFEQSRDQLIGKCYLELPPPEANSLRPGRLQFLGFKWSMNGSVPG
;
A
#
# COMPACT_ATOMS: atom_id res chain seq x y z
N MET A 1 -13.81 3.05 16.94
CA MET A 1 -13.15 2.40 15.79
C MET A 1 -12.93 3.49 14.75
N ALA A 2 -11.75 3.60 14.16
CA ALA A 2 -11.51 4.67 13.18
C ALA A 2 -12.37 4.47 11.94
N ASP A 3 -12.90 5.57 11.41
CA ASP A 3 -13.72 5.55 10.22
C ASP A 3 -12.81 5.51 8.98
N LEU A 4 -12.82 4.38 8.27
CA LEU A 4 -12.12 4.17 7.01
C LEU A 4 -13.08 4.18 5.80
N SER A 5 -14.36 4.53 6.02
CA SER A 5 -15.39 4.51 4.97
C SER A 5 -15.07 5.45 3.80
N CYS A 6 -14.30 6.51 4.04
CA CYS A 6 -13.82 7.41 2.99
C CYS A 6 -12.94 6.73 1.93
N PHE A 7 -12.39 5.54 2.21
CA PHE A 7 -11.62 4.74 1.26
C PHE A 7 -12.43 3.68 0.52
N ALA A 8 -13.74 3.58 0.75
CA ALA A 8 -14.59 2.60 0.08
C ALA A 8 -14.54 2.72 -1.46
N GLY A 9 -14.48 3.95 -1.97
CA GLY A 9 -14.33 4.24 -3.40
C GLY A 9 -12.91 4.08 -3.95
N TYR A 10 -11.92 3.76 -3.11
CA TYR A 10 -10.50 3.67 -3.47
C TYR A 10 -9.93 2.25 -3.35
N GLY A 11 -10.81 1.23 -3.39
CA GLY A 11 -10.38 -0.16 -3.44
C GLY A 11 -10.09 -0.82 -2.10
N LEU A 12 -10.25 -0.14 -0.96
CA LEU A 12 -9.96 -0.74 0.35
C LEU A 12 -10.85 -1.97 0.65
N PRO A 13 -12.19 -1.91 0.51
CA PRO A 13 -13.04 -3.08 0.72
C PRO A 13 -12.71 -4.23 -0.25
N GLN A 14 -12.47 -3.91 -1.52
CA GLN A 14 -12.18 -4.88 -2.57
C GLN A 14 -10.86 -5.60 -2.30
N LEU A 15 -9.84 -4.88 -1.82
CA LEU A 15 -8.57 -5.49 -1.41
C LEU A 15 -8.76 -6.45 -0.24
N LEU A 16 -9.49 -6.05 0.79
CA LEU A 16 -9.76 -6.89 1.96
C LEU A 16 -10.58 -8.14 1.59
N ASP A 17 -11.58 -7.99 0.73
CA ASP A 17 -12.39 -9.11 0.24
C ASP A 17 -11.57 -10.04 -0.64
N TRP A 18 -10.72 -9.50 -1.51
CA TRP A 18 -9.81 -10.28 -2.35
C TRP A 18 -8.86 -11.12 -1.51
N MET A 19 -8.22 -10.51 -0.48
CA MET A 19 -7.34 -11.24 0.45
C MET A 19 -8.07 -12.38 1.14
N ARG A 20 -9.32 -12.14 1.58
CA ARG A 20 -10.16 -13.17 2.22
C ARG A 20 -10.48 -14.31 1.26
N GLN A 21 -10.86 -14.00 0.02
CA GLN A 21 -11.23 -14.99 -1.00
C GLN A 21 -10.05 -15.88 -1.41
N HIS A 22 -8.82 -15.32 -1.41
CA HIS A 22 -7.61 -16.02 -1.85
C HIS A 22 -6.81 -16.59 -0.68
N ALA A 23 -7.34 -16.52 0.55
CA ALA A 23 -6.66 -16.96 1.78
C ALA A 23 -5.23 -16.39 1.94
N VAL A 24 -5.02 -15.16 1.46
CA VAL A 24 -3.73 -14.48 1.54
C VAL A 24 -3.54 -13.99 2.97
N VAL A 25 -2.51 -14.50 3.62
CA VAL A 25 -2.12 -14.07 4.97
C VAL A 25 -1.37 -12.76 4.85
N GLY A 26 -2.02 -11.67 5.24
CA GLY A 26 -1.42 -10.34 5.22
C GLY A 26 -1.60 -9.60 6.54
N GLY A 27 -0.78 -8.57 6.75
CA GLY A 27 -0.90 -7.68 7.89
C GLY A 27 -1.92 -6.57 7.62
N PHE A 28 -2.81 -6.31 8.57
CA PHE A 28 -3.60 -5.08 8.60
C PHE A 28 -3.15 -4.25 9.80
N GLU A 29 -2.60 -3.08 9.53
CA GLU A 29 -2.21 -2.13 10.56
C GLU A 29 -3.13 -0.91 10.51
N HIS A 30 -3.67 -0.57 11.68
CA HIS A 30 -4.33 0.70 11.90
C HIS A 30 -3.37 1.65 12.62
N SER A 31 -3.05 2.78 12.02
CA SER A 31 -2.02 3.71 12.52
C SER A 31 -2.61 5.06 12.87
N VAL A 32 -1.93 5.79 13.77
CA VAL A 32 -2.31 7.16 14.16
C VAL A 32 -1.12 8.07 13.91
N ARG A 33 -1.38 9.25 13.34
CA ARG A 33 -0.35 10.27 13.18
C ARG A 33 -0.57 11.38 14.21
N LEU A 34 0.48 11.62 15.00
CA LEU A 34 0.58 12.81 15.85
C LEU A 34 0.91 14.02 15.00
N VAL A 35 0.13 15.07 15.16
CA VAL A 35 0.28 16.37 14.52
C VAL A 35 -0.10 17.42 15.55
N THR A 36 0.40 18.65 15.41
CA THR A 36 0.17 19.70 16.41
C THR A 36 -1.31 19.81 16.77
N ASN A 37 -1.60 19.58 18.06
CA ASN A 37 -2.92 19.65 18.70
C ASN A 37 -4.01 18.70 18.15
N ARG A 38 -3.67 17.62 17.43
CA ARG A 38 -4.67 16.60 17.03
C ARG A 38 -4.05 15.22 16.76
N PHE A 39 -4.91 14.21 16.65
CA PHE A 39 -4.56 12.87 16.19
C PHE A 39 -5.26 12.60 14.86
N ASP A 40 -4.51 12.30 13.80
CA ASP A 40 -5.09 11.87 12.53
C ASP A 40 -5.19 10.33 12.57
N THR A 41 -6.42 9.81 12.67
CA THR A 41 -6.72 8.38 12.86
C THR A 41 -7.24 7.68 11.61
N GLY A 42 -7.59 8.40 10.54
CA GLY A 42 -8.09 7.81 9.29
C GLY A 42 -6.96 7.20 8.46
N ARG A 43 -6.22 6.23 9.00
CA ARG A 43 -5.02 5.70 8.35
C ARG A 43 -4.87 4.20 8.58
N CYS A 44 -4.63 3.47 7.50
CA CYS A 44 -4.31 2.06 7.58
C CYS A 44 -3.21 1.68 6.58
N LEU A 45 -2.61 0.51 6.82
CA LEU A 45 -1.65 -0.14 5.95
C LEU A 45 -2.02 -1.61 5.82
N ILE A 46 -2.06 -2.11 4.59
CA ILE A 46 -2.27 -3.52 4.28
C ILE A 46 -0.98 -4.07 3.68
N SER A 47 -0.41 -5.09 4.31
CA SER A 47 0.86 -5.71 3.94
C SER A 47 0.62 -7.10 3.35
N ILE A 48 1.15 -7.37 2.16
CA ILE A 48 1.02 -8.66 1.47
C ILE A 48 2.41 -9.17 1.09
N GLY A 49 2.73 -10.41 1.47
CA GLY A 49 3.92 -11.10 1.01
C GLY A 49 3.79 -11.51 -0.46
N LEU A 50 4.76 -11.16 -1.30
CA LEU A 50 4.69 -11.50 -2.72
C LEU A 50 4.90 -13.00 -2.97
N ALA A 51 5.54 -13.71 -2.04
CA ALA A 51 5.68 -15.17 -2.08
C ALA A 51 4.33 -15.90 -1.94
N ASP A 52 3.33 -15.27 -1.30
CA ASP A 52 1.99 -15.84 -1.10
C ASP A 52 1.11 -15.70 -2.36
N LEU A 53 1.57 -14.96 -3.37
CA LEU A 53 0.84 -14.66 -4.60
C LEU A 53 1.23 -15.65 -5.71
N SER A 54 0.74 -16.88 -5.58
CA SER A 54 1.07 -18.05 -6.43
C SER A 54 0.75 -17.90 -7.92
N SER A 55 -0.19 -17.03 -8.30
CA SER A 55 -0.59 -16.77 -9.70
C SER A 55 0.15 -15.58 -10.35
N GLY A 56 1.13 -15.01 -9.66
CA GLY A 56 1.88 -13.83 -10.10
C GLY A 56 1.33 -12.55 -9.45
N PRO A 57 2.16 -11.78 -8.74
CA PRO A 57 1.69 -10.65 -7.94
C PRO A 57 1.29 -9.42 -8.77
N VAL A 58 1.78 -9.32 -10.00
CA VAL A 58 1.71 -8.09 -10.80
C VAL A 58 0.28 -7.70 -11.17
N PRO A 59 -0.59 -8.57 -11.71
CA PRO A 59 -1.94 -8.16 -12.12
C PRO A 59 -2.77 -7.62 -10.96
N LEU A 60 -2.71 -8.27 -9.79
CA LEU A 60 -3.37 -7.81 -8.58
C LEU A 60 -2.89 -6.41 -8.16
N ILE A 61 -1.57 -6.23 -8.11
CA ILE A 61 -0.99 -4.97 -7.66
C ILE A 61 -1.36 -3.85 -8.62
N VAL A 62 -1.33 -4.11 -9.93
CA VAL A 62 -1.79 -3.17 -10.95
C VAL A 62 -3.26 -2.82 -10.76
N GLU A 63 -4.14 -3.82 -10.60
CA GLU A 63 -5.57 -3.60 -10.40
C GLU A 63 -5.82 -2.75 -9.14
N GLN A 64 -5.16 -3.07 -8.03
CA GLN A 64 -5.29 -2.30 -6.80
C GLN A 64 -4.77 -0.87 -6.94
N CYS A 65 -3.62 -0.69 -7.59
CA CYS A 65 -3.06 0.62 -7.89
C CYS A 65 -4.01 1.47 -8.75
N GLN A 66 -4.68 0.87 -9.74
CA GLN A 66 -5.69 1.53 -10.56
C GLN A 66 -6.91 1.96 -9.72
N ARG A 67 -7.40 1.08 -8.83
CA ARG A 67 -8.51 1.41 -7.89
C ARG A 67 -8.17 2.55 -6.94
N MET A 68 -6.89 2.66 -6.55
CA MET A 68 -6.39 3.77 -5.73
C MET A 68 -6.07 5.03 -6.55
N SER A 69 -6.42 5.05 -7.84
CA SER A 69 -6.17 6.17 -8.75
C SER A 69 -4.70 6.59 -8.76
N VAL A 70 -3.78 5.62 -8.78
CA VAL A 70 -2.35 5.93 -8.84
C VAL A 70 -2.03 6.66 -10.16
N PRO A 71 -1.20 7.71 -10.14
CA PRO A 71 -0.72 8.33 -11.38
C PRO A 71 0.10 7.34 -12.21
N ALA A 72 -0.03 7.36 -13.54
CA ALA A 72 0.67 6.43 -14.44
C ALA A 72 2.20 6.46 -14.23
N THR A 73 2.79 7.64 -14.04
CA THR A 73 4.24 7.79 -13.78
C THR A 73 4.69 7.11 -12.48
N VAL A 74 3.82 7.09 -11.47
CA VAL A 74 4.05 6.40 -10.20
C VAL A 74 3.88 4.90 -10.37
N LEU A 75 2.88 4.46 -11.13
CA LEU A 75 2.68 3.04 -11.46
C LEU A 75 3.88 2.47 -12.22
N ASP A 76 4.36 3.16 -13.25
CA ASP A 76 5.53 2.74 -14.03
C ASP A 76 6.78 2.58 -13.15
N SER A 77 6.98 3.53 -12.23
CA SER A 77 8.08 3.48 -11.27
C SER A 77 7.93 2.30 -10.30
N LEU A 78 6.73 2.09 -9.77
CA LEU A 78 6.43 0.98 -8.87
C LEU A 78 6.67 -0.37 -9.56
N LEU A 79 6.14 -0.57 -10.78
CA LEU A 79 6.28 -1.81 -11.53
C LEU A 79 7.73 -2.12 -11.91
N ARG A 80 8.56 -1.09 -12.11
CA ARG A 80 10.00 -1.26 -12.35
C ARG A 80 10.71 -1.92 -11.16
N PHE A 81 10.32 -1.60 -9.92
CA PHE A 81 10.98 -2.11 -8.72
C PHE A 81 10.28 -3.32 -8.09
N LEU A 82 9.02 -3.56 -8.46
CA LEU A 82 8.21 -4.65 -7.92
C LEU A 82 8.86 -6.04 -7.99
N PRO A 83 9.57 -6.44 -9.07
CA PRO A 83 10.22 -7.75 -9.12
C PRO A 83 11.27 -8.00 -8.04
N GLY A 84 11.81 -6.94 -7.42
CA GLY A 84 12.80 -7.05 -6.35
C GLY A 84 12.20 -7.05 -4.94
N ALA A 85 10.89 -6.87 -4.79
CA ALA A 85 10.22 -6.76 -3.50
C ALA A 85 9.90 -8.13 -2.88
N ALA A 86 9.95 -8.20 -1.55
CA ALA A 86 9.42 -9.31 -0.76
C ALA A 86 7.97 -9.04 -0.33
N PHE A 87 7.65 -7.78 -0.02
CA PHE A 87 6.30 -7.36 0.35
C PHE A 87 5.86 -6.12 -0.43
N VAL A 88 4.55 -6.03 -0.64
CA VAL A 88 3.87 -4.81 -1.06
C VAL A 88 2.98 -4.33 0.07
N HIS A 89 2.98 -3.03 0.35
CA HIS A 89 2.11 -2.43 1.34
C HIS A 89 1.24 -1.33 0.74
N PHE A 90 -0.08 -1.50 0.80
CA PHE A 90 -1.04 -0.48 0.38
C PHE A 90 -1.46 0.36 1.57
N GLY A 91 -1.17 1.66 1.50
CA GLY A 91 -1.47 2.60 2.57
C GLY A 91 -2.57 3.57 2.18
N PHE A 92 -3.48 3.82 3.12
CA PHE A 92 -4.54 4.79 3.00
C PHE A 92 -4.38 5.82 4.12
N GLU A 93 -4.50 7.10 3.80
CA GLU A 93 -4.39 8.18 4.77
C GLU A 93 -5.38 9.29 4.45
N GLN A 94 -6.19 9.64 5.44
CA GLN A 94 -7.03 10.82 5.45
C GLN A 94 -6.34 11.83 6.36
N SER A 95 -5.96 12.97 5.78
CA SER A 95 -5.41 14.09 6.55
C SER A 95 -6.13 15.36 6.14
N ARG A 96 -6.92 15.91 7.07
CA ARG A 96 -7.83 17.05 6.82
C ARG A 96 -8.71 16.75 5.60
N ASP A 97 -8.64 17.57 4.57
CA ASP A 97 -9.43 17.46 3.34
C ASP A 97 -8.73 16.66 2.23
N GLN A 98 -7.65 15.94 2.57
CA GLN A 98 -6.87 15.15 1.61
C GLN A 98 -6.96 13.66 1.88
N LEU A 99 -7.29 12.93 0.82
CA LEU A 99 -7.10 11.49 0.73
C LEU A 99 -5.78 11.21 0.04
N ILE A 100 -4.98 10.35 0.66
CA ILE A 100 -3.64 10.02 0.24
C ILE A 100 -3.52 8.51 0.09
N GLY A 101 -3.14 8.10 -1.12
CA GLY A 101 -2.79 6.73 -1.45
C GLY A 101 -1.29 6.54 -1.32
N LYS A 102 -0.90 5.35 -0.86
CA LYS A 102 0.50 4.95 -0.76
C LYS A 102 0.68 3.53 -1.24
N CYS A 103 1.86 3.28 -1.79
CA CYS A 103 2.35 1.94 -2.00
C CYS A 103 3.80 1.88 -1.56
N TYR A 104 4.14 0.92 -0.71
CA TYR A 104 5.50 0.65 -0.30
C TYR A 104 5.94 -0.70 -0.85
N LEU A 105 7.16 -0.75 -1.38
CA LEU A 105 7.84 -1.99 -1.71
C LEU A 105 8.91 -2.24 -0.67
N GLU A 106 8.76 -3.31 0.11
CA GLU A 106 9.78 -3.77 1.03
C GLU A 106 10.65 -4.81 0.34
N LEU A 107 11.95 -4.54 0.28
CA LEU A 107 12.93 -5.44 -0.32
C LEU A 107 13.28 -6.56 0.69
N PRO A 108 13.66 -7.76 0.22
CA PRO A 108 14.02 -8.87 1.09
C PRO A 108 15.06 -8.45 2.12
N PRO A 109 14.95 -8.95 3.36
CA PRO A 109 15.96 -8.69 4.37
C PRO A 109 17.33 -9.13 3.85
N PRO A 110 18.41 -8.46 4.27
CA PRO A 110 19.75 -8.94 3.98
C PRO A 110 19.92 -10.35 4.56
N GLU A 111 20.64 -11.21 3.84
CA GLU A 111 21.16 -12.43 4.45
C GLU A 111 21.93 -12.05 5.72
N ALA A 112 21.84 -12.88 6.76
CA ALA A 112 22.25 -12.58 8.14
C ALA A 112 23.66 -12.00 8.31
N ASN A 113 24.55 -12.16 7.32
CA ASN A 113 25.93 -11.66 7.31
C ASN A 113 26.20 -10.51 6.31
N SER A 114 25.17 -9.89 5.74
CA SER A 114 25.29 -8.93 4.63
C SER A 114 24.72 -7.53 4.94
N LEU A 115 24.57 -7.18 6.21
CA LEU A 115 24.13 -5.85 6.66
C LEU A 115 25.16 -4.78 6.24
N ARG A 116 25.03 -4.30 5.01
CA ARG A 116 25.79 -3.17 4.49
C ARG A 116 25.05 -1.88 4.86
N PRO A 117 25.72 -0.91 5.50
CA PRO A 117 25.16 0.42 5.69
C PRO A 117 24.70 1.01 4.36
N GLY A 118 23.55 1.68 4.37
CA GLY A 118 23.01 2.36 3.18
C GLY A 118 22.31 1.46 2.16
N ARG A 119 22.07 0.18 2.46
CA ARG A 119 21.21 -0.66 1.61
C ARG A 119 19.75 -0.16 1.68
N LEU A 120 19.17 0.04 0.51
CA LEU A 120 17.75 0.33 0.36
C LEU A 120 16.92 -0.85 0.88
N GLN A 121 15.95 -0.56 1.75
CA GLN A 121 15.04 -1.56 2.30
C GLN A 121 13.59 -1.29 1.92
N PHE A 122 13.21 -0.02 1.79
CA PHE A 122 11.85 0.39 1.44
C PHE A 122 11.87 1.42 0.32
N LEU A 123 11.00 1.22 -0.68
CA LEU A 123 10.63 2.25 -1.65
C LEU A 123 9.20 2.68 -1.38
N GLY A 124 9.01 3.95 -1.03
CA GLY A 124 7.68 4.50 -0.74
C GLY A 124 7.19 5.43 -1.83
N PHE A 125 6.02 5.12 -2.37
CA PHE A 125 5.28 5.97 -3.29
C PHE A 125 4.06 6.54 -2.58
N LYS A 126 3.81 7.85 -2.74
CA LYS A 126 2.70 8.56 -2.11
C LYS A 126 2.10 9.53 -3.11
N TRP A 127 0.77 9.53 -3.24
CA TRP A 127 0.05 10.42 -4.15
C TRP A 127 -1.24 10.94 -3.51
N SER A 128 -1.76 12.04 -4.08
CA SER A 128 -3.10 12.52 -3.76
C SER A 128 -4.13 11.68 -4.50
N MET A 129 -5.17 11.24 -3.80
CA MET A 129 -6.32 10.56 -4.39
C MET A 129 -7.48 11.52 -4.70
N ASN A 130 -7.43 12.76 -4.19
CA ASN A 130 -8.42 13.80 -4.48
C ASN A 130 -8.43 14.13 -5.98
N GLY A 131 -9.57 13.95 -6.65
CA GLY A 131 -9.78 14.31 -8.05
C GLY A 131 -10.04 13.13 -8.99
N SER A 132 -9.98 11.90 -8.49
CA SER A 132 -10.10 10.69 -9.29
C SER A 132 -10.92 9.65 -8.54
N VAL A 133 -12.25 9.79 -8.61
CA VAL A 133 -13.17 8.68 -8.33
C VAL A 133 -13.10 7.77 -9.56
N PRO A 134 -12.64 6.52 -9.46
CA PRO A 134 -12.83 5.57 -10.54
C PRO A 134 -14.34 5.39 -10.74
N GLY A 135 -14.82 5.65 -11.96
CA GLY A 135 -16.19 5.33 -12.36
C GLY A 135 -16.45 3.84 -12.38
#